data_AF-A0A0P6Y9D9-F1
#
_entry.id   AF-A0A0P6Y9D9-F1
#
_cell.length_a   1.000
_cell.length_b   1.000
_cell.length_c   1.000
_cell.angle_alpha   90.00
_cell.angle_beta   90.00
_cell.angle_gamma   90.00
#
_symmetry.space_group_name_H-M   'P 1'
#
loop_
_entity.id
_entity.type
_entity.pdbx_description
1 polymer ?
#
loop_
_entity_poly.entity_id
_entity_poly.type
_entity_poly.pdbx_seq_one_letter_code
_entity_poly.pdbx_strand_id
1 'polypeptide(L)'
;MVVEDLVSAAQRTPAPAPCCWLALQGGRPLQCLPPDCSTPFLLVFTSLARGEAFLAAHHALYGPQTTALLPLASAASLRALALAGSAAAGYEEPPCGILLNADPTYQQAQSRLTPDQTLQLTPESLAEALGLPKSAPTPPHEPPPPSRPARSRLWILATVLGLLLCLLLLCIGAYFSKDQIPPLAAVLNSPTPTPSPTFTPTPTFTPTPTGTPTPSPTPNTTATFAVLAQASTDLVSTQVMATLLSRSALPLKILDLFDNNSRRWIIGAVDNEYTQENRFIADGKFTWVEAAHKAFSAHTCALDDLFVDDFFFTVEAEQIRGSNSANFGVVFRRADPNTYYYFGINNARQYTVVSVLNLKVTTLRGWTIHTSLNRDQTNRLSIEAVGSRMRFYANDQLLTEIRDSTIPSGRVCLLVGIANAGESATVEFDNYQLHAP
;
A
#
# COMPACT_ATOMS: atom_id res chain seq x y z
N MET A 1 12.99 -23.16 17.21
CA MET A 1 13.72 -22.71 16.00
C MET A 1 13.02 -21.45 15.54
N VAL A 2 13.75 -20.36 15.45
CA VAL A 2 13.20 -19.01 15.23
C VAL A 2 13.34 -18.67 13.74
N VAL A 3 12.32 -18.05 13.13
CA VAL A 3 12.26 -17.84 11.67
C VAL A 3 13.45 -16.99 11.18
N GLU A 4 13.92 -16.06 12.01
CA GLU A 4 15.08 -15.21 11.75
C GLU A 4 16.39 -16.02 11.61
N ASP A 5 16.56 -17.07 12.42
CA ASP A 5 17.73 -17.95 12.34
C ASP A 5 17.75 -18.74 11.03
N LEU A 6 16.57 -19.21 10.61
CA LEU A 6 16.38 -19.96 9.37
C LEU A 6 16.64 -19.09 8.14
N VAL A 7 16.11 -17.87 8.11
CA VAL A 7 16.37 -16.91 7.03
C VAL A 7 17.86 -16.56 6.98
N SER A 8 18.48 -16.29 8.13
CA SER A 8 19.91 -15.99 8.21
C SER A 8 20.79 -17.17 7.77
N ALA A 9 20.39 -18.41 8.07
CA ALA A 9 21.08 -19.61 7.61
C ALA A 9 20.96 -19.79 6.08
N ALA A 10 19.77 -19.58 5.53
CA ALA A 10 19.51 -19.68 4.10
C ALA A 10 20.28 -18.61 3.30
N GLN A 11 20.35 -17.37 3.80
CA GLN A 11 21.11 -16.28 3.16
C GLN A 11 22.62 -16.55 3.14
N ARG A 12 23.16 -17.19 4.20
CA ARG A 12 24.59 -17.56 4.28
C ARG A 12 24.98 -18.71 3.34
N THR A 13 23.99 -19.51 2.92
CA THR A 13 24.23 -20.73 2.13
C THR A 13 23.37 -20.73 0.86
N PRO A 14 23.63 -19.83 -0.10
CA PRO A 14 22.84 -19.74 -1.31
C PRO A 14 22.92 -21.03 -2.13
N ALA A 15 21.75 -21.54 -2.54
CA ALA A 15 21.66 -22.74 -3.35
C ALA A 15 22.05 -22.45 -4.82
N PRO A 16 22.92 -23.27 -5.45
CA PRO A 16 23.25 -23.09 -6.86
C PRO A 16 22.05 -23.36 -7.80
N ALA A 17 21.04 -24.09 -7.33
CA ALA A 17 19.77 -24.32 -8.02
C ALA A 17 18.61 -24.30 -6.99
N PRO A 18 17.95 -23.15 -6.77
CA PRO A 18 16.84 -23.06 -5.82
C PRO A 18 15.61 -23.80 -6.35
N CYS A 19 14.86 -24.44 -5.43
CA CYS A 19 13.58 -25.06 -5.78
C CYS A 19 12.44 -24.04 -5.82
N CYS A 20 12.54 -22.96 -5.04
CA CYS A 20 11.58 -21.87 -5.00
C CYS A 20 12.22 -20.61 -4.41
N TRP A 21 11.49 -19.50 -4.50
CA TRP A 21 11.88 -18.19 -4.01
C TRP A 21 10.84 -17.68 -3.03
N LEU A 22 11.24 -17.40 -1.80
CA LEU A 22 10.37 -16.82 -0.78
C LEU A 22 10.48 -15.30 -0.84
N ALA A 23 9.37 -14.59 -0.92
CA ALA A 23 9.40 -13.14 -0.78
C ALA A 23 9.72 -12.74 0.65
N LEU A 24 10.57 -11.74 0.80
CA LEU A 24 10.91 -11.12 2.07
C LEU A 24 10.50 -9.64 2.06
N GLN A 25 10.10 -9.13 3.23
CA GLN A 25 9.96 -7.71 3.52
C GLN A 25 10.71 -7.38 4.80
N GLY A 26 11.60 -6.37 4.75
CA GLY A 26 12.46 -6.00 5.87
C GLY A 26 13.38 -7.14 6.35
N GLY A 27 13.75 -8.05 5.44
CA GLY A 27 14.56 -9.23 5.76
C GLY A 27 13.78 -10.40 6.39
N ARG A 28 12.44 -10.34 6.43
CA ARG A 28 11.58 -11.39 7.01
C ARG A 28 10.63 -11.97 5.97
N PRO A 29 10.15 -13.21 6.13
CA PRO A 29 9.17 -13.78 5.20
C PRO A 29 7.95 -12.88 5.05
N LEU A 30 7.63 -12.49 3.81
CA LEU A 30 6.45 -11.71 3.51
C LEU A 30 5.22 -12.61 3.67
N GLN A 31 4.35 -12.22 4.60
CA GLN A 31 3.07 -12.85 4.85
C GLN A 31 1.94 -12.02 4.25
N CYS A 32 0.89 -12.68 3.77
CA CYS A 32 -0.36 -12.04 3.38
C CYS A 32 -1.55 -12.74 4.03
N LEU A 33 -2.68 -12.03 4.13
CA LEU A 33 -3.97 -12.57 4.54
C LEU A 33 -4.94 -12.44 3.35
N PRO A 34 -5.09 -13.48 2.51
CA PRO A 34 -6.00 -13.40 1.36
C PRO A 34 -7.45 -13.19 1.80
N PRO A 35 -8.32 -12.69 0.89
CA PRO A 35 -9.75 -12.63 1.15
C PRO A 35 -10.30 -14.00 1.59
N ASP A 36 -11.28 -13.99 2.49
CA ASP A 36 -11.93 -15.19 3.04
C ASP A 36 -11.00 -16.11 3.89
N CYS A 37 -9.87 -15.59 4.37
CA CYS A 37 -8.92 -16.32 5.20
C CYS A 37 -8.81 -15.70 6.59
N SER A 38 -8.73 -16.54 7.61
CA SER A 38 -8.43 -16.12 9.00
C SER A 38 -6.98 -16.40 9.42
N THR A 39 -6.15 -16.94 8.52
CA THR A 39 -4.77 -17.36 8.82
C THR A 39 -3.77 -16.83 7.78
N PRO A 40 -2.53 -16.51 8.20
CA PRO A 40 -1.51 -15.92 7.33
C PRO A 40 -0.91 -16.95 6.36
N PHE A 41 -0.48 -16.48 5.19
CA PHE A 41 0.18 -17.29 4.16
C PHE A 41 1.53 -16.70 3.77
N LEU A 42 2.54 -17.57 3.60
CA LEU A 42 3.83 -17.22 3.01
C LEU A 42 3.71 -17.12 1.49
N LEU A 43 4.36 -16.11 0.91
CA LEU A 43 4.41 -15.89 -0.54
C LEU A 43 5.64 -16.55 -1.16
N VAL A 44 5.40 -17.53 -2.02
CA VAL A 44 6.42 -18.37 -2.65
C VAL A 44 6.29 -18.33 -4.17
N PHE A 45 7.42 -18.29 -4.87
CA PHE A 45 7.48 -18.21 -6.32
C PHE A 45 8.33 -19.34 -6.91
N THR A 46 7.90 -19.87 -8.05
CA THR A 46 8.62 -20.96 -8.74
C THR A 46 9.85 -20.47 -9.50
N SER A 47 10.00 -19.16 -9.72
CA SER A 47 11.17 -18.57 -10.37
C SER A 47 11.46 -17.16 -9.84
N LEU A 48 12.72 -16.74 -9.98
CA LEU A 48 13.16 -15.38 -9.62
C LEU A 48 12.34 -14.33 -10.36
N ALA A 49 12.19 -14.48 -11.68
CA ALA A 49 11.46 -13.54 -12.52
C ALA A 49 9.99 -13.34 -12.09
N ARG A 50 9.31 -14.41 -11.65
CA ARG A 50 7.94 -14.30 -11.12
C ARG A 50 7.90 -13.54 -9.81
N GLY A 51 8.84 -13.83 -8.91
CA GLY A 51 8.97 -13.10 -7.66
C GLY A 51 9.29 -11.62 -7.89
N GLU A 52 10.20 -11.29 -8.81
CA GLU A 52 10.58 -9.91 -9.13
C GLU A 52 9.40 -9.14 -9.73
N ALA A 53 8.67 -9.76 -10.67
CA ALA A 53 7.46 -9.17 -11.24
C ALA A 53 6.39 -8.94 -10.17
N PHE A 54 6.19 -9.89 -9.26
CA PHE A 54 5.31 -9.73 -8.12
C PHE A 54 5.76 -8.57 -7.23
N LEU A 55 7.04 -8.51 -6.83
CA LEU A 55 7.55 -7.45 -5.96
C LEU A 55 7.49 -6.07 -6.62
N ALA A 56 7.73 -5.97 -7.93
CA ALA A 56 7.59 -4.72 -8.67
C ALA A 56 6.12 -4.24 -8.67
N ALA A 57 5.17 -5.13 -8.92
CA ALA A 57 3.75 -4.80 -8.88
C ALA A 57 3.26 -4.54 -7.44
N HIS A 58 3.78 -5.27 -6.46
CA HIS A 58 3.57 -5.03 -5.04
C HIS A 58 4.07 -3.63 -4.64
N HIS A 59 5.26 -3.21 -5.09
CA HIS A 59 5.75 -1.84 -4.88
C HIS A 59 4.89 -0.78 -5.55
N ALA A 60 4.33 -1.09 -6.73
CA ALA A 60 3.40 -0.18 -7.40
C ALA A 60 2.08 -0.01 -6.63
N LEU A 61 1.64 -1.05 -5.90
CA LEU A 61 0.39 -1.03 -5.12
C LEU A 61 0.57 -0.51 -3.68
N TYR A 62 1.68 -0.86 -3.03
CA TYR A 62 1.91 -0.63 -1.59
C TYR A 62 3.10 0.30 -1.30
N GLY A 63 3.64 0.95 -2.33
CA GLY A 63 4.77 1.87 -2.24
C GLY A 63 6.14 1.17 -2.18
N PRO A 64 7.23 1.95 -2.25
CA PRO A 64 8.58 1.40 -2.16
C PRO A 64 8.82 0.81 -0.77
N GLN A 65 9.19 -0.46 -0.73
CA GLN A 65 9.48 -1.20 0.50
C GLN A 65 10.80 -1.95 0.35
N THR A 66 11.51 -2.20 1.45
CA THR A 66 12.67 -3.09 1.45
C THR A 66 12.21 -4.53 1.27
N THR A 67 12.17 -5.00 0.02
CA THR A 67 11.81 -6.38 -0.30
C THR A 67 12.98 -7.13 -0.94
N ALA A 68 12.97 -8.45 -0.81
CA ALA A 68 13.98 -9.32 -1.40
C ALA A 68 13.37 -10.69 -1.73
N LEU A 69 14.07 -11.49 -2.52
CA LEU A 69 13.71 -12.88 -2.77
C LEU A 69 14.79 -13.79 -2.20
N LEU A 70 14.38 -14.67 -1.29
CA LEU A 70 15.25 -15.65 -0.67
C LEU A 70 15.20 -16.97 -1.46
N PRO A 71 16.30 -17.42 -2.08
CA PRO A 71 16.36 -18.72 -2.71
C PRO A 71 16.30 -19.83 -1.65
N LEU A 72 15.35 -20.75 -1.78
CA LEU A 72 15.26 -21.94 -0.92
C LEU A 72 15.73 -23.18 -1.69
N ALA A 73 16.61 -23.96 -1.07
CA ALA A 73 17.20 -25.15 -1.68
C ALA A 73 16.26 -26.36 -1.72
N SER A 74 15.26 -26.39 -0.84
CA SER A 74 14.37 -27.54 -0.66
C SER A 74 13.03 -27.15 -0.05
N ALA A 75 12.00 -27.96 -0.33
CA ALA A 75 10.69 -27.86 0.31
C ALA A 75 10.77 -28.08 1.83
N ALA A 76 11.79 -28.78 2.34
CA ALA A 76 12.03 -28.93 3.77
C ALA A 76 12.33 -27.58 4.44
N SER A 77 13.09 -26.71 3.76
CA SER A 77 13.41 -25.37 4.25
C SER A 77 12.16 -24.49 4.28
N LEU A 78 11.33 -24.58 3.24
CA LEU A 78 10.05 -23.87 3.17
C LEU A 78 9.10 -24.32 4.28
N ARG A 79 8.95 -25.63 4.49
CA ARG A 79 8.14 -26.19 5.57
C ARG A 79 8.65 -25.76 6.94
N ALA A 80 9.97 -25.80 7.16
CA ALA A 80 10.57 -25.37 8.41
C ALA A 80 10.26 -23.89 8.71
N LEU A 81 10.32 -23.02 7.70
CA LEU A 81 9.98 -21.60 7.83
C LEU A 81 8.49 -21.40 8.15
N ALA A 82 7.59 -22.12 7.47
CA ALA A 82 6.14 -22.04 7.71
C ALA A 82 5.72 -22.47 9.12
N LEU A 83 6.53 -23.31 9.77
CA LEU A 83 6.27 -23.86 11.12
C LEU A 83 7.08 -23.16 12.22
N ALA A 84 8.03 -22.29 11.86
CA ALA A 84 8.90 -21.62 12.83
C ALA A 84 8.23 -20.38 13.40
N GLY A 85 8.33 -20.20 14.72
CA GLY A 85 7.88 -18.97 15.38
C GLY A 85 8.83 -17.81 15.13
N SER A 86 8.32 -16.58 15.29
CA SER A 86 9.13 -15.37 15.36
C SER A 86 9.11 -14.82 16.79
N ALA A 87 10.21 -14.21 17.21
CA ALA A 87 10.29 -13.50 18.49
C ALA A 87 9.84 -12.03 18.37
N ALA A 88 9.40 -11.60 17.19
CA ALA A 88 9.11 -10.21 16.93
C ALA A 88 7.61 -9.89 17.01
N ALA A 89 7.28 -8.75 17.61
CA ALA A 89 5.92 -8.25 17.67
C ALA A 89 5.34 -8.04 16.25
N GLY A 90 4.10 -8.48 16.04
CA GLY A 90 3.36 -8.31 14.78
C GLY A 90 3.60 -9.38 13.71
N TYR A 91 4.45 -10.39 13.97
CA TYR A 91 4.51 -11.58 13.14
C TYR A 91 3.44 -12.57 13.62
N GLU A 92 2.54 -12.98 12.73
CA GLU A 92 1.45 -13.89 13.08
C GLU A 92 2.00 -15.28 13.48
N GLU A 93 1.31 -15.95 14.41
CA GLU A 93 1.77 -17.23 14.95
C GLU A 93 1.76 -18.34 13.87
N PRO A 94 2.81 -19.17 13.76
CA PRO A 94 2.79 -20.35 12.92
C PRO A 94 1.79 -21.38 13.48
N PRO A 95 1.28 -22.32 12.66
CA PRO A 95 1.66 -22.57 11.28
C PRO A 95 1.12 -21.52 10.30
N CYS A 96 1.93 -21.17 9.30
CA CYS A 96 1.48 -20.38 8.15
C CYS A 96 1.08 -21.30 7.00
N GLY A 97 0.11 -20.85 6.19
CA GLY A 97 -0.15 -21.44 4.89
C GLY A 97 0.92 -21.04 3.87
N ILE A 98 0.82 -21.58 2.65
CA ILE A 98 1.70 -21.25 1.53
C ILE A 98 0.85 -20.89 0.31
N LEU A 99 1.12 -19.72 -0.29
CA LEU A 99 0.60 -19.32 -1.58
C LEU A 99 1.71 -19.34 -2.62
N LEU A 100 1.47 -20.07 -3.70
CA LEU A 100 2.40 -20.19 -4.80
C LEU A 100 1.98 -19.29 -5.96
N ASN A 101 2.92 -18.45 -6.42
CA ASN A 101 2.74 -17.56 -7.57
C ASN A 101 1.44 -16.76 -7.47
N ALA A 102 1.22 -16.12 -6.32
CA ALA A 102 0.07 -15.25 -6.12
C ALA A 102 0.17 -14.00 -6.99
N ASP A 103 -0.98 -13.43 -7.32
CA ASP A 103 -1.04 -12.09 -7.89
C ASP A 103 -0.85 -11.02 -6.80
N PRO A 104 -0.46 -9.78 -7.15
CA PRO A 104 -0.18 -8.70 -6.19
C PRO A 104 -1.38 -8.28 -5.31
N THR A 105 -2.61 -8.62 -5.70
CA THR A 105 -3.84 -8.38 -4.92
C THR A 105 -4.23 -9.56 -4.01
N TYR A 106 -3.46 -10.66 -4.07
CA TYR A 106 -3.66 -11.89 -3.30
C TYR A 106 -4.98 -12.63 -3.56
N GLN A 107 -5.73 -12.25 -4.60
CA GLN A 107 -7.01 -12.85 -4.93
C GLN A 107 -6.86 -14.16 -5.70
N GLN A 108 -5.77 -14.30 -6.44
CA GLN A 108 -5.48 -15.46 -7.28
C GLN A 108 -4.08 -16.00 -6.95
N ALA A 109 -3.96 -17.32 -6.98
CA ALA A 109 -2.67 -18.01 -6.84
C ALA A 109 -2.71 -19.30 -7.66
N GLN A 110 -1.53 -19.75 -8.11
CA GLN A 110 -1.42 -21.03 -8.81
C GLN A 110 -1.75 -22.20 -7.88
N SER A 111 -1.31 -22.12 -6.63
CA SER A 111 -1.57 -23.16 -5.63
C SER A 111 -1.66 -22.54 -4.24
N ARG A 112 -2.49 -23.14 -3.40
CA ARG A 112 -2.74 -22.68 -2.04
C ARG A 112 -2.78 -23.88 -1.11
N LEU A 113 -1.95 -23.84 -0.06
CA LEU A 113 -1.96 -24.81 1.02
C LEU A 113 -2.25 -24.10 2.34
N THR A 114 -3.29 -24.53 3.04
CA THR A 114 -3.64 -23.97 4.36
C THR A 114 -2.57 -24.30 5.40
N PRO A 115 -2.55 -23.60 6.55
CA PRO A 115 -1.71 -23.99 7.68
C PRO A 115 -1.82 -25.47 8.06
N ASP A 116 -3.05 -25.99 8.15
CA ASP A 116 -3.30 -27.39 8.49
C ASP A 116 -2.72 -28.35 7.45
N GLN A 117 -2.88 -28.05 6.16
CA GLN A 117 -2.29 -28.83 5.08
C GLN A 117 -0.76 -28.78 5.14
N THR A 118 -0.18 -27.60 5.37
CA THR A 118 1.27 -27.41 5.46
C THR A 118 1.86 -28.18 6.65
N LEU A 119 1.14 -28.23 7.77
CA LEU A 119 1.52 -29.00 8.95
C LEU A 119 1.50 -30.52 8.68
N GLN A 120 0.48 -31.00 7.98
CA GLN A 120 0.24 -32.44 7.74
C GLN A 120 1.13 -33.04 6.64
N LEU A 121 1.56 -32.26 5.66
CA LEU A 121 2.37 -32.75 4.54
C LEU A 121 3.85 -32.94 4.94
N THR A 122 4.49 -33.98 4.39
CA THR A 122 5.96 -34.13 4.45
C THR A 122 6.61 -33.14 3.47
N PRO A 123 7.92 -32.85 3.57
CA PRO A 123 8.60 -32.00 2.59
C PRO A 123 8.42 -32.46 1.14
N GLU A 124 8.38 -33.77 0.87
CA GLU A 124 8.21 -34.33 -0.46
C GLU A 124 6.79 -34.14 -0.98
N SER A 125 5.77 -34.46 -0.17
CA SER A 125 4.37 -34.27 -0.56
C SER A 125 3.98 -32.79 -0.64
N LEU A 126 4.63 -31.93 0.15
CA LEU A 126 4.54 -30.47 0.03
C LEU A 126 5.07 -30.00 -1.32
N ALA A 127 6.25 -30.49 -1.73
CA ALA A 127 6.83 -30.14 -3.02
C ALA A 127 5.92 -30.57 -4.17
N GLU A 128 5.34 -31.77 -4.10
CA GLU A 128 4.40 -32.29 -5.08
C GLU A 128 3.11 -31.47 -5.14
N ALA A 129 2.51 -31.16 -3.98
CA ALA A 129 1.28 -30.37 -3.89
C ALA A 129 1.44 -28.94 -4.42
N LEU A 130 2.65 -28.36 -4.31
CA LEU A 130 3.00 -27.06 -4.86
C LEU A 130 3.60 -27.14 -6.27
N GLY A 131 3.76 -28.32 -6.87
CA GLY A 131 4.42 -28.47 -8.17
C GLY A 131 5.85 -27.92 -8.21
N LEU A 132 6.56 -27.94 -7.08
CA LEU A 132 7.95 -27.49 -6.99
C LEU A 132 8.89 -28.52 -7.65
N PRO A 133 9.97 -28.08 -8.30
CA PRO A 133 10.97 -28.99 -8.84
C PRO A 133 11.55 -29.87 -7.72
N LYS A 134 11.67 -31.17 -7.98
CA LYS A 134 12.22 -32.14 -7.02
C LYS A 134 13.62 -31.69 -6.60
N SER A 135 13.83 -31.58 -5.29
CA SER A 135 15.15 -31.35 -4.71
C SER A 135 16.15 -32.33 -5.33
N ALA A 136 17.31 -31.85 -5.79
CA ALA A 136 18.39 -32.76 -6.16
C ALA A 136 18.73 -33.62 -4.92
N PRO A 137 18.89 -34.95 -5.05
CA PRO A 137 19.23 -35.78 -3.90
C PRO A 137 20.53 -35.28 -3.28
N THR A 138 20.50 -35.06 -1.96
CA THR A 138 21.72 -34.82 -1.18
C THR A 138 22.64 -36.02 -1.42
N PRO A 139 23.84 -35.85 -2.00
CA PRO A 139 24.76 -36.97 -2.09
C PRO A 139 25.04 -37.48 -0.66
N PRO A 140 25.02 -38.79 -0.42
CA PRO A 140 25.40 -39.32 0.88
C PRO A 140 26.80 -38.83 1.25
N HIS A 141 27.02 -38.60 2.53
CA HIS A 141 28.28 -38.08 3.09
C HIS A 141 29.41 -39.09 2.81
N GLU A 142 30.04 -38.99 1.64
CA GLU A 142 31.17 -39.83 1.27
C GLU A 142 32.45 -39.20 1.87
N PRO A 143 33.27 -39.95 2.62
CA PRO A 143 34.56 -39.44 3.10
C PRO A 143 35.43 -39.05 1.89
N PRO A 144 36.33 -38.06 2.03
CA PRO A 144 37.05 -37.51 0.88
C PRO A 144 37.82 -38.62 0.16
N PRO A 145 37.72 -38.73 -1.19
CA PRO A 145 38.32 -39.83 -1.89
C PRO A 145 39.85 -39.70 -1.85
N PRO A 146 40.59 -40.82 -1.71
CA PRO A 146 42.03 -40.79 -1.82
C PRO A 146 42.42 -40.36 -3.24
N SER A 147 43.34 -39.41 -3.32
CA SER A 147 43.92 -38.92 -4.57
C SER A 147 44.46 -40.07 -5.41
N ARG A 148 43.93 -40.25 -6.62
CA ARG A 148 44.42 -41.20 -7.63
C ARG A 148 44.55 -40.55 -9.00
N PRO A 149 45.47 -41.05 -9.85
CA PRO A 149 46.37 -40.22 -10.64
C PRO A 149 45.74 -39.70 -11.94
N ALA A 150 46.35 -38.62 -12.43
CA ALA A 150 45.95 -37.87 -13.61
C ALA A 150 45.72 -38.77 -14.84
N ARG A 151 44.48 -38.84 -15.31
CA ARG A 151 44.14 -39.31 -16.66
C ARG A 151 44.29 -38.15 -17.66
N SER A 152 44.86 -38.45 -18.82
CA SER A 152 45.37 -37.46 -19.79
C SER A 152 44.29 -36.50 -20.30
N ARG A 153 44.55 -35.20 -20.12
CA ARG A 153 43.71 -34.06 -20.56
C ARG A 153 43.73 -33.84 -22.08
N LEU A 154 43.92 -34.89 -22.88
CA LEU A 154 44.06 -34.77 -24.34
C LEU A 154 42.73 -34.43 -25.03
N TRP A 155 41.60 -34.88 -24.47
CA TRP A 155 40.26 -34.67 -25.04
C TRP A 155 39.72 -33.24 -24.87
N ILE A 156 40.21 -32.50 -23.87
CA ILE A 156 39.80 -31.11 -23.61
C ILE A 156 40.41 -30.17 -24.68
N LEU A 157 41.63 -30.44 -25.12
CA LEU A 157 42.25 -29.69 -26.22
C LEU A 157 41.54 -29.94 -27.56
N ALA A 158 41.14 -31.19 -27.85
CA ALA A 158 40.43 -31.53 -29.08
C ALA A 158 39.05 -30.86 -29.18
N THR A 159 38.33 -30.76 -28.05
CA THR A 159 37.00 -30.12 -28.00
C THR A 159 37.08 -28.60 -28.16
N VAL A 160 38.06 -27.95 -27.54
CA VAL A 160 38.28 -26.50 -27.70
C VAL A 160 38.73 -26.15 -29.13
N LEU A 161 39.60 -26.96 -29.74
CA LEU A 161 40.04 -26.74 -31.12
C LEU A 161 38.89 -26.92 -32.13
N GLY A 162 38.01 -27.89 -31.90
CA GLY A 162 36.83 -28.12 -32.73
C GLY A 162 35.83 -26.96 -32.67
N LEU A 163 35.63 -26.37 -31.49
CA LEU A 163 34.69 -25.26 -31.29
C LEU A 163 35.20 -23.97 -31.96
N LEU A 164 36.50 -23.73 -31.93
CA LEU A 164 37.15 -22.63 -32.65
C LEU A 164 37.06 -22.80 -34.17
N LEU A 165 37.19 -24.03 -34.69
CA LEU A 165 37.02 -24.31 -36.12
C LEU A 165 35.58 -24.06 -36.59
N CYS A 166 34.58 -24.45 -35.78
CA CYS A 166 33.16 -24.18 -36.08
C CYS A 166 32.86 -22.67 -36.11
N LEU A 167 33.40 -21.91 -35.17
CA LEU A 167 33.24 -20.44 -35.15
C LEU A 167 33.90 -19.78 -36.37
N LEU A 168 35.09 -20.25 -36.77
CA LEU A 168 35.78 -19.76 -37.96
C LEU A 168 34.95 -20.01 -39.24
N LEU A 169 34.38 -21.21 -39.38
CA LEU A 169 33.53 -21.56 -40.53
C LEU A 169 32.23 -20.72 -40.59
N LEU A 170 31.63 -20.42 -39.43
CA LEU A 170 30.47 -19.52 -39.33
C LEU A 170 30.82 -18.09 -39.76
N CYS A 171 31.97 -17.57 -39.34
CA CYS A 171 32.45 -16.24 -39.74
C CYS A 171 32.76 -16.17 -41.24
N ILE A 172 33.34 -17.23 -41.83
CA ILE A 172 33.60 -17.31 -43.27
C ILE A 172 32.27 -17.36 -44.05
N GLY A 173 31.28 -18.13 -43.58
CA GLY A 173 29.95 -18.18 -44.20
C GLY A 173 29.26 -16.82 -44.25
N ALA A 174 29.33 -16.04 -43.15
CA ALA A 174 28.76 -14.69 -43.11
C ALA A 174 29.50 -13.69 -44.01
N TYR A 175 30.80 -13.89 -44.24
CA TYR A 175 31.59 -13.05 -45.15
C TYR A 175 31.21 -13.26 -46.62
N PHE A 176 30.94 -14.51 -47.03
CA PHE A 176 30.53 -14.83 -48.41
C PHE A 176 29.06 -14.51 -48.73
N SER A 177 28.20 -14.31 -47.73
CA SER A 177 26.78 -13.93 -47.94
C SER A 177 26.58 -12.43 -48.23
N LYS A 178 27.64 -11.60 -48.25
CA LYS A 178 27.51 -10.15 -48.41
C LYS A 178 27.42 -9.65 -49.86
N ASP A 179 27.62 -10.52 -50.86
CA ASP A 179 27.76 -10.11 -52.27
C ASP A 179 26.59 -10.49 -53.20
N GLN A 180 25.39 -10.79 -52.67
CA GLN A 180 24.23 -11.17 -53.49
C GLN A 180 22.94 -10.42 -53.10
N ILE A 181 22.85 -9.12 -53.42
CA ILE A 181 21.57 -8.42 -53.57
C ILE A 181 21.63 -7.51 -54.81
N PRO A 182 20.81 -7.74 -55.85
CA PRO A 182 20.78 -6.92 -57.07
C PRO A 182 19.97 -5.61 -56.90
N PRO A 183 20.22 -4.57 -57.74
CA PRO A 183 19.48 -3.31 -57.70
C PRO A 183 18.14 -3.42 -58.46
N LEU A 184 17.07 -2.88 -57.89
CA LEU A 184 15.76 -2.78 -58.53
C LEU A 184 15.56 -1.37 -59.10
N ALA A 185 15.51 -1.25 -60.43
CA ALA A 185 15.12 -0.04 -61.14
C ALA A 185 14.00 -0.34 -62.16
N ALA A 186 13.01 0.57 -62.17
CA ALA A 186 12.01 0.84 -63.21
C ALA A 186 10.89 -0.23 -63.39
N VAL A 187 9.61 0.04 -63.64
CA VAL A 187 8.85 1.12 -64.32
C VAL A 187 7.39 1.02 -63.83
N LEU A 188 6.66 2.15 -63.67
CA LEU A 188 5.27 2.33 -64.13
C LEU A 188 4.81 3.80 -63.93
N ASN A 189 4.14 4.32 -64.98
CA ASN A 189 3.79 5.72 -65.22
C ASN A 189 2.46 6.17 -64.58
N SER A 190 2.25 7.50 -64.64
CA SER A 190 0.97 8.25 -64.72
C SER A 190 0.43 8.94 -63.44
N PRO A 191 -0.40 10.02 -63.54
CA PRO A 191 0.08 11.39 -63.31
C PRO A 191 -0.65 12.19 -62.19
N THR A 192 0.03 13.24 -61.73
CA THR A 192 -0.40 14.59 -61.25
C THR A 192 -1.77 14.73 -60.56
N PRO A 193 -1.83 15.35 -59.36
CA PRO A 193 -2.09 16.79 -59.32
C PRO A 193 -1.26 17.62 -58.31
N THR A 194 -1.03 18.86 -58.74
CA THR A 194 -0.45 20.05 -58.10
C THR A 194 -1.08 20.43 -56.74
N PRO A 195 -0.26 20.93 -55.80
CA PRO A 195 -0.60 22.15 -55.06
C PRO A 195 0.57 23.17 -55.13
N SER A 196 0.36 24.37 -55.68
CA SER A 196 0.00 25.66 -55.02
C SER A 196 1.06 26.23 -54.06
N PRO A 197 1.54 27.48 -54.27
CA PRO A 197 2.77 27.98 -53.67
C PRO A 197 2.66 28.55 -52.25
N THR A 198 3.76 28.30 -51.54
CA THR A 198 4.37 28.97 -50.39
C THR A 198 4.11 30.48 -50.28
N PHE A 199 3.78 30.93 -49.06
CA PHE A 199 4.22 32.22 -48.53
C PHE A 199 4.75 32.06 -47.09
N THR A 200 6.02 32.42 -46.92
CA THR A 200 6.74 32.77 -45.69
C THR A 200 7.69 33.88 -46.17
N PRO A 201 7.96 35.01 -45.48
CA PRO A 201 8.20 35.13 -44.04
C PRO A 201 7.66 36.43 -43.40
N THR A 202 7.81 36.60 -42.08
CA THR A 202 8.39 37.82 -41.46
C THR A 202 8.72 37.53 -39.99
N PRO A 203 9.98 37.70 -39.54
CA PRO A 203 10.32 37.72 -38.12
C PRO A 203 9.99 39.11 -37.54
N THR A 204 9.13 39.14 -36.51
CA THR A 204 8.87 40.37 -35.75
C THR A 204 9.82 40.43 -34.56
N PHE A 205 10.61 41.50 -34.50
CA PHE A 205 11.51 41.83 -33.41
C PHE A 205 10.76 41.99 -32.08
N THR A 206 11.21 41.29 -31.05
CA THR A 206 10.77 41.45 -29.66
C THR A 206 11.53 42.62 -29.02
N PRO A 207 10.86 43.69 -28.53
CA PRO A 207 11.52 44.66 -27.68
C PRO A 207 11.74 44.07 -26.28
N THR A 208 12.96 44.23 -25.77
CA THR A 208 13.36 43.97 -24.38
C THR A 208 12.80 45.07 -23.46
N PRO A 209 11.93 44.78 -22.48
CA PRO A 209 11.67 45.70 -21.39
C PRO A 209 12.75 45.59 -20.31
N THR A 210 13.46 46.70 -20.16
CA THR A 210 14.15 47.29 -19.00
C THR A 210 13.90 46.62 -17.64
N GLY A 211 14.99 46.36 -16.90
CA GLY A 211 14.96 45.87 -15.53
C GLY A 211 14.23 46.82 -14.58
N THR A 212 13.14 46.34 -14.00
CA THR A 212 12.45 46.94 -12.86
C THR A 212 13.29 46.72 -11.59
N PRO A 213 13.47 47.71 -10.70
CA PRO A 213 14.20 47.51 -9.46
C PRO A 213 13.50 46.44 -8.60
N THR A 214 14.29 45.51 -8.07
CA THR A 214 13.87 44.51 -7.09
C THR A 214 13.24 45.21 -5.88
N PRO A 215 11.97 44.97 -5.54
CA PRO A 215 11.44 45.45 -4.26
C PRO A 215 12.22 44.77 -3.12
N SER A 216 12.79 45.59 -2.24
CA SER A 216 13.33 45.18 -0.95
C SER A 216 12.30 44.31 -0.22
N PRO A 217 12.69 43.26 0.53
CA PRO A 217 11.74 42.46 1.31
C PRO A 217 11.12 43.34 2.40
N THR A 218 9.95 43.91 2.10
CA THR A 218 9.10 44.48 3.13
C THR A 218 8.64 43.30 3.98
N PRO A 219 8.88 43.28 5.31
CA PRO A 219 8.34 42.24 6.16
C PRO A 219 6.83 42.23 5.98
N ASN A 220 6.29 41.12 5.47
CA ASN A 220 4.86 40.96 5.29
C ASN A 220 4.23 40.79 6.66
N THR A 221 3.97 41.91 7.34
CA THR A 221 3.40 41.96 8.69
C THR A 221 2.10 41.16 8.78
N THR A 222 1.33 41.06 7.70
CA THR A 222 0.12 40.25 7.59
C THR A 222 0.40 38.75 7.75
N ALA A 223 1.49 38.24 7.14
CA ALA A 223 1.88 36.85 7.30
C ALA A 223 2.37 36.57 8.74
N THR A 224 3.11 37.52 9.34
CA THR A 224 3.56 37.40 10.74
C THR A 224 2.39 37.43 11.72
N PHE A 225 1.38 38.29 11.51
CA PHE A 225 0.17 38.32 12.33
C PHE A 225 -0.67 37.06 12.17
N ALA A 226 -0.78 36.50 10.96
CA ALA A 226 -1.47 35.24 10.72
C ALA A 226 -0.80 34.08 11.46
N VAL A 227 0.53 33.98 11.40
CA VAL A 227 1.30 32.94 12.11
C VAL A 227 1.16 33.08 13.63
N LEU A 228 1.23 34.31 14.17
CA LEU A 228 1.03 34.56 15.60
C LEU A 228 -0.41 34.27 16.06
N ALA A 229 -1.41 34.59 15.24
CA ALA A 229 -2.80 34.27 15.50
C ALA A 229 -3.03 32.75 15.52
N GLN A 230 -2.49 32.03 14.52
CA GLN A 230 -2.52 30.57 14.42
C GLN A 230 -1.90 29.93 15.67
N ALA A 231 -0.69 30.35 16.05
CA ALA A 231 0.00 29.83 17.23
C ALA A 231 -0.76 30.12 18.55
N SER A 232 -1.48 31.24 18.63
CA SER A 232 -2.30 31.58 19.79
C SER A 232 -3.55 30.68 19.88
N THR A 233 -4.20 30.38 18.74
CA THR A 233 -5.29 29.40 18.68
C THR A 233 -4.81 27.99 19.00
N ASP A 234 -3.64 27.58 18.52
CA ASP A 234 -3.08 26.26 18.78
C ASP A 234 -2.76 26.05 20.26
N LEU A 235 -2.28 27.08 20.96
CA LEU A 235 -2.04 27.01 22.42
C LEU A 235 -3.35 26.91 23.22
N VAL A 236 -4.38 27.66 22.84
CA VAL A 236 -5.71 27.60 23.50
C VAL A 236 -6.37 26.24 23.24
N SER A 237 -6.28 25.74 22.01
CA SER A 237 -6.67 24.39 21.58
C SER A 237 -6.03 23.32 22.46
N THR A 238 -4.70 23.33 22.57
CA THR A 238 -3.93 22.39 23.37
C THR A 238 -4.39 22.39 24.83
N GLN A 239 -4.68 23.56 25.40
CA GLN A 239 -5.13 23.69 26.79
C GLN A 239 -6.56 23.17 27.01
N VAL A 240 -7.51 23.45 26.09
CA VAL A 240 -8.88 22.93 26.17
C VAL A 240 -8.88 21.41 26.11
N MET A 241 -8.06 20.84 25.24
CA MET A 241 -7.94 19.40 25.05
C MET A 241 -7.22 18.70 26.19
N ALA A 242 -6.11 19.27 26.67
CA ALA A 242 -5.47 18.80 27.89
C ALA A 242 -6.46 18.82 29.07
N THR A 243 -7.35 19.81 29.11
CA THR A 243 -8.42 19.87 30.12
C THR A 243 -9.49 18.80 29.90
N LEU A 244 -9.90 18.51 28.66
CA LEU A 244 -10.88 17.47 28.34
C LEU A 244 -10.33 16.07 28.64
N LEU A 245 -9.12 15.77 28.19
CA LEU A 245 -8.40 14.51 28.46
C LEU A 245 -8.06 14.35 29.95
N SER A 246 -7.65 15.42 30.63
CA SER A 246 -7.40 15.38 32.07
C SER A 246 -8.68 15.20 32.89
N ARG A 247 -9.83 15.69 32.40
CA ARG A 247 -11.13 15.46 33.04
C ARG A 247 -11.64 14.04 32.85
N SER A 248 -11.36 13.42 31.70
CA SER A 248 -11.81 12.06 31.41
C SER A 248 -10.87 11.01 32.01
N ALA A 249 -9.59 11.34 32.24
CA ALA A 249 -8.55 10.43 32.76
C ALA A 249 -8.44 9.10 31.96
N LEU A 250 -8.88 9.11 30.70
CA LEU A 250 -8.93 7.91 29.88
C LEU A 250 -7.54 7.54 29.36
N PRO A 251 -7.07 6.30 29.57
CA PRO A 251 -5.78 5.87 29.04
C PRO A 251 -5.79 5.84 27.50
N LEU A 252 -4.66 6.21 26.91
CA LEU A 252 -4.42 6.10 25.47
C LEU A 252 -4.40 4.62 25.07
N LYS A 253 -5.30 4.22 24.17
CA LYS A 253 -5.38 2.84 23.63
C LYS A 253 -4.76 2.75 22.24
N ILE A 254 -5.03 3.75 21.40
CA ILE A 254 -4.50 3.82 20.05
C ILE A 254 -3.87 5.18 19.84
N LEU A 255 -2.62 5.14 19.38
CA LEU A 255 -1.96 6.24 18.70
C LEU A 255 -1.51 5.70 17.35
N ASP A 256 -1.92 6.38 16.29
CA ASP A 256 -1.40 6.15 14.95
C ASP A 256 -1.07 7.49 14.32
N LEU A 257 0.23 7.70 14.06
CA LEU A 257 0.78 8.86 13.39
C LEU A 257 0.88 8.63 11.87
N PHE A 258 0.43 7.48 11.38
CA PHE A 258 0.52 7.08 9.97
C PHE A 258 1.93 7.20 9.37
N ASP A 259 2.98 7.07 10.18
CA ASP A 259 4.36 6.90 9.71
C ASP A 259 4.56 5.54 9.00
N ASN A 260 3.66 4.59 9.26
CA ASN A 260 3.63 3.26 8.66
C ASN A 260 2.23 2.64 8.82
N ASN A 261 2.01 1.45 8.24
CA ASN A 261 0.75 0.72 8.39
C ASN A 261 0.76 -0.33 9.53
N SER A 262 1.41 -0.05 10.67
CA SER A 262 1.50 -1.02 11.78
C SER A 262 0.15 -1.42 12.37
N ARG A 263 -0.85 -0.54 12.28
CA ARG A 263 -2.24 -0.82 12.68
C ARG A 263 -3.07 -1.57 11.65
N ARG A 264 -2.44 -1.97 10.54
CA ARG A 264 -3.06 -2.80 9.49
C ARG A 264 -4.36 -2.16 8.95
N TRP A 265 -4.32 -0.86 8.67
CA TRP A 265 -5.39 -0.19 7.94
C TRP A 265 -5.57 -0.84 6.58
N ILE A 266 -6.82 -0.91 6.13
CA ILE A 266 -7.17 -1.41 4.80
C ILE A 266 -6.71 -0.36 3.77
N ILE A 267 -5.62 -0.69 3.08
CA ILE A 267 -5.01 0.09 2.00
C ILE A 267 -5.09 -0.69 0.67
N GLY A 268 -4.88 0.01 -0.44
CA GLY A 268 -4.95 -0.52 -1.79
C GLY A 268 -5.98 0.18 -2.65
N ALA A 269 -5.96 -0.18 -3.93
CA ALA A 269 -6.90 0.33 -4.92
C ALA A 269 -8.09 -0.63 -5.08
N VAL A 270 -9.29 -0.07 -5.15
CA VAL A 270 -10.52 -0.79 -5.45
C VAL A 270 -11.27 -0.04 -6.53
N ASP A 271 -11.80 -0.77 -7.50
CA ASP A 271 -12.69 -0.24 -8.52
C ASP A 271 -13.94 -1.14 -8.58
N ASN A 272 -15.10 -0.56 -8.31
CA ASN A 272 -16.38 -1.26 -8.31
C ASN A 272 -17.50 -0.37 -8.86
N GLU A 273 -18.73 -0.88 -8.87
CA GLU A 273 -19.91 -0.19 -9.43
C GLU A 273 -20.20 1.20 -8.79
N TYR A 274 -19.74 1.43 -7.56
CA TYR A 274 -20.02 2.65 -6.79
C TYR A 274 -18.85 3.62 -6.77
N THR A 275 -17.62 3.12 -6.75
CA THR A 275 -16.43 3.94 -6.56
C THR A 275 -15.18 3.35 -7.21
N GLN A 276 -14.28 4.25 -7.60
CA GLN A 276 -12.87 3.99 -7.76
C GLN A 276 -12.12 4.67 -6.61
N GLU A 277 -11.51 3.88 -5.74
CA GLU A 277 -10.78 4.37 -4.58
C GLU A 277 -9.34 3.85 -4.56
N ASN A 278 -8.46 4.63 -3.93
CA ASN A 278 -7.12 4.19 -3.58
C ASN A 278 -6.73 4.77 -2.21
N ARG A 279 -6.43 3.88 -1.27
CA ARG A 279 -6.01 4.22 0.09
C ARG A 279 -4.56 3.82 0.29
N PHE A 280 -3.75 4.70 0.83
CA PHE A 280 -2.34 4.40 1.09
C PHE A 280 -1.80 5.28 2.20
N ILE A 281 -0.68 4.85 2.78
CA ILE A 281 0.06 5.66 3.74
C ILE A 281 1.32 6.18 3.05
N ALA A 282 1.46 7.50 3.00
CA ALA A 282 2.60 8.20 2.44
C ALA A 282 2.85 9.51 3.19
N ASP A 283 4.11 9.92 3.29
CA ASP A 283 4.51 11.19 3.91
C ASP A 283 3.95 11.41 5.33
N GLY A 284 3.83 10.33 6.12
CA GLY A 284 3.30 10.37 7.49
C GLY A 284 1.77 10.51 7.56
N LYS A 285 1.04 10.24 6.47
CA LYS A 285 -0.41 10.45 6.43
C LYS A 285 -1.15 9.28 5.79
N PHE A 286 -2.36 9.02 6.26
CA PHE A 286 -3.31 8.14 5.59
C PHE A 286 -4.03 8.92 4.49
N THR A 287 -3.67 8.66 3.24
CA THR A 287 -4.28 9.30 2.07
C THR A 287 -5.37 8.42 1.50
N TRP A 288 -6.54 9.00 1.27
CA TRP A 288 -7.68 8.39 0.64
C TRP A 288 -8.09 9.18 -0.60
N VAL A 289 -7.84 8.61 -1.77
CA VAL A 289 -8.31 9.12 -3.06
C VAL A 289 -9.61 8.40 -3.40
N GLU A 290 -10.67 9.16 -3.66
CA GLU A 290 -12.01 8.65 -3.91
C GLU A 290 -12.57 9.29 -5.18
N ALA A 291 -13.13 8.50 -6.09
CA ALA A 291 -13.87 8.96 -7.25
C ALA A 291 -15.19 8.18 -7.36
N ALA A 292 -16.31 8.89 -7.21
CA ALA A 292 -17.62 8.25 -7.18
C ALA A 292 -18.15 7.95 -8.59
N HIS A 293 -18.51 6.68 -8.84
CA HIS A 293 -19.38 6.31 -9.94
C HIS A 293 -20.85 6.55 -9.59
N LYS A 294 -21.21 6.41 -8.31
CA LYS A 294 -22.53 6.67 -7.73
C LYS A 294 -22.39 7.32 -6.36
N ALA A 295 -23.48 7.89 -5.85
CA ALA A 295 -23.54 8.38 -4.47
C ALA A 295 -23.08 7.28 -3.50
N PHE A 296 -22.02 7.56 -2.76
CA PHE A 296 -21.33 6.55 -1.96
C PHE A 296 -20.69 7.17 -0.71
N SER A 297 -20.56 6.35 0.33
CA SER A 297 -19.76 6.68 1.50
C SER A 297 -19.14 5.38 2.00
N ALA A 298 -17.82 5.40 2.21
CA ALA A 298 -17.07 4.29 2.74
C ALA A 298 -16.39 4.69 4.04
N HIS A 299 -16.18 3.68 4.88
CA HIS A 299 -15.37 3.80 6.07
C HIS A 299 -14.36 2.67 6.15
N THR A 300 -13.23 2.98 6.75
CA THR A 300 -12.14 2.03 7.00
C THR A 300 -11.72 2.13 8.45
N CYS A 301 -11.46 0.98 9.07
CA CYS A 301 -10.97 0.90 10.44
C CYS A 301 -9.60 0.24 10.40
N ALA A 302 -8.77 0.49 11.39
CA ALA A 302 -7.64 -0.39 11.68
C ALA A 302 -8.16 -1.83 11.85
N LEU A 303 -7.39 -2.82 11.37
CA LEU A 303 -7.70 -4.23 11.61
C LEU A 303 -7.24 -4.60 13.04
N ASP A 304 -7.92 -4.01 14.01
CA ASP A 304 -7.91 -4.41 15.40
C ASP A 304 -9.31 -4.83 15.86
N ASP A 305 -9.35 -5.49 17.01
CA ASP A 305 -10.57 -5.95 17.67
C ASP A 305 -10.99 -5.00 18.81
N LEU A 306 -10.53 -3.74 18.80
CA LEU A 306 -10.81 -2.80 19.88
C LEU A 306 -12.22 -2.19 19.73
N PHE A 307 -13.14 -2.66 20.57
CA PHE A 307 -14.46 -2.07 20.72
C PHE A 307 -14.46 -1.14 21.94
N VAL A 308 -14.97 0.09 21.75
CA VAL A 308 -15.07 1.10 22.81
C VAL A 308 -16.51 1.56 22.96
N ASP A 309 -16.93 1.79 24.21
CA ASP A 309 -18.18 2.42 24.58
C ASP A 309 -17.95 3.91 24.90
N ASP A 310 -17.30 4.17 26.03
CA ASP A 310 -16.89 5.48 26.49
C ASP A 310 -15.48 5.75 26.00
N PHE A 311 -15.31 6.87 25.29
CA PHE A 311 -14.02 7.21 24.71
C PHE A 311 -13.87 8.71 24.46
N PHE A 312 -12.61 9.10 24.32
CA PHE A 312 -12.22 10.34 23.73
C PHE A 312 -11.39 10.06 22.48
N PHE A 313 -11.80 10.60 21.35
CA PHE A 313 -11.15 10.39 20.05
C PHE A 313 -10.73 11.72 19.43
N THR A 314 -9.57 11.74 18.79
CA THR A 314 -9.13 12.83 17.92
C THR A 314 -8.48 12.30 16.65
N VAL A 315 -8.65 13.04 15.55
CA VAL A 315 -7.91 12.83 14.29
C VAL A 315 -7.79 14.18 13.58
N GLU A 316 -6.70 14.37 12.85
CA GLU A 316 -6.55 15.48 11.91
C GLU A 316 -6.99 15.03 10.53
N ALA A 317 -7.78 15.85 9.84
CA ALA A 317 -8.28 15.54 8.51
C ALA A 317 -8.25 16.77 7.60
N GLU A 318 -7.77 16.60 6.37
CA GLU A 318 -7.70 17.64 5.36
C GLU A 318 -8.18 17.11 4.01
N GLN A 319 -9.06 17.85 3.34
CA GLN A 319 -9.33 17.62 1.94
C GLN A 319 -8.35 18.41 1.09
N ILE A 320 -7.44 17.68 0.42
CA ILE A 320 -6.37 18.23 -0.41
C ILE A 320 -6.90 18.75 -1.76
N ARG A 321 -7.87 18.04 -2.33
CA ARG A 321 -8.51 18.42 -3.59
C ARG A 321 -9.86 17.74 -3.77
N GLY A 322 -10.64 18.23 -4.73
CA GLY A 322 -11.89 17.64 -5.16
C GLY A 322 -13.12 18.50 -4.87
N SER A 323 -14.28 17.85 -4.82
CA SER A 323 -15.57 18.53 -4.63
C SER A 323 -15.71 19.11 -3.22
N ASN A 324 -16.21 20.35 -3.11
CA ASN A 324 -16.48 20.96 -1.80
C ASN A 324 -17.60 20.26 -1.00
N SER A 325 -18.41 19.43 -1.68
CA SER A 325 -19.44 18.60 -1.04
C SER A 325 -18.98 17.17 -0.76
N ALA A 326 -17.71 16.85 -1.02
CA ALA A 326 -17.13 15.62 -0.51
C ALA A 326 -17.09 15.68 1.01
N ASN A 327 -17.50 14.59 1.62
CA ASN A 327 -17.62 14.46 3.07
C ASN A 327 -16.48 13.60 3.59
N PHE A 328 -15.92 13.98 4.72
CA PHE A 328 -14.89 13.21 5.38
C PHE A 328 -14.98 13.37 6.89
N GLY A 329 -14.48 12.39 7.63
CA GLY A 329 -14.49 12.44 9.08
C GLY A 329 -14.40 11.05 9.71
N VAL A 330 -15.34 10.74 10.59
CA VAL A 330 -15.24 9.63 11.52
C VAL A 330 -16.52 8.81 11.53
N VAL A 331 -16.38 7.50 11.38
CA VAL A 331 -17.41 6.53 11.76
C VAL A 331 -17.04 5.97 13.13
N PHE A 332 -17.98 5.99 14.09
CA PHE A 332 -17.68 5.62 15.47
C PHE A 332 -18.78 4.77 16.09
N ARG A 333 -18.43 4.04 17.15
CA ARG A 333 -19.22 2.94 17.70
C ARG A 333 -19.75 2.03 16.59
N ARG A 334 -18.90 1.72 15.60
CA ARG A 334 -19.24 0.79 14.53
C ARG A 334 -19.34 -0.62 15.10
N ALA A 335 -20.57 -1.08 15.31
CA ALA A 335 -20.85 -2.44 15.77
C ALA A 335 -20.64 -3.44 14.63
N ASP A 336 -21.10 -3.09 13.42
CA ASP A 336 -20.99 -3.89 12.20
C ASP A 336 -20.94 -2.96 10.95
N PRO A 337 -20.73 -3.48 9.73
CA PRO A 337 -20.68 -2.65 8.51
C PRO A 337 -21.92 -1.79 8.23
N ASN A 338 -23.08 -2.12 8.81
CA ASN A 338 -24.38 -1.50 8.56
C ASN A 338 -24.97 -0.80 9.79
N THR A 339 -24.29 -0.88 10.94
CA THR A 339 -24.71 -0.28 12.22
C THR A 339 -23.58 0.53 12.85
N TYR A 340 -23.70 1.86 12.80
CA TYR A 340 -22.68 2.80 13.28
C TYR A 340 -23.22 4.23 13.42
N TYR A 341 -22.48 5.10 14.10
CA TYR A 341 -22.65 6.55 13.94
C TYR A 341 -21.65 7.10 12.94
N TYR A 342 -22.04 8.20 12.30
CA TYR A 342 -21.28 8.93 11.31
C TYR A 342 -21.19 10.38 11.75
N PHE A 343 -19.97 10.92 11.81
CA PHE A 343 -19.68 12.34 11.98
C PHE A 343 -18.82 12.79 10.80
N GLY A 344 -19.39 13.62 9.94
CA GLY A 344 -18.73 14.09 8.72
C GLY A 344 -18.70 15.60 8.64
N ILE A 345 -17.64 16.11 8.02
CA ILE A 345 -17.46 17.51 7.64
C ILE A 345 -17.22 17.61 6.12
N ASN A 346 -17.26 18.82 5.58
CA ASN A 346 -16.92 19.09 4.18
C ASN A 346 -16.25 20.46 4.00
N ASN A 347 -15.66 20.71 2.82
CA ASN A 347 -15.00 21.98 2.51
C ASN A 347 -15.97 23.16 2.33
N ALA A 348 -17.29 22.94 2.36
CA ALA A 348 -18.30 23.98 2.52
C ALA A 348 -18.47 24.45 3.98
N ARG A 349 -17.60 24.00 4.90
CA ARG A 349 -17.60 24.31 6.35
C ARG A 349 -18.86 23.81 7.04
N GLN A 350 -19.44 22.72 6.54
CA GLN A 350 -20.61 22.10 7.14
C GLN A 350 -20.20 20.84 7.88
N TYR A 351 -20.96 20.49 8.91
CA TYR A 351 -20.87 19.19 9.57
C TYR A 351 -22.25 18.54 9.71
N THR A 352 -22.26 17.22 9.88
CA THR A 352 -23.46 16.42 10.11
C THR A 352 -23.16 15.31 11.11
N VAL A 353 -24.18 14.86 11.85
CA VAL A 353 -24.12 13.64 12.65
C VAL A 353 -25.36 12.81 12.36
N VAL A 354 -25.15 11.55 11.97
CA VAL A 354 -26.24 10.62 11.71
C VAL A 354 -25.98 9.29 12.42
N SER A 355 -27.05 8.56 12.72
CA SER A 355 -26.98 7.14 13.06
C SER A 355 -27.41 6.30 11.87
N VAL A 356 -26.73 5.18 11.67
CA VAL A 356 -27.06 4.19 10.66
C VAL A 356 -27.37 2.90 11.41
N LEU A 357 -28.57 2.36 11.23
CA LEU A 357 -29.04 1.13 11.89
C LEU A 357 -29.57 0.19 10.84
N ASN A 358 -28.88 -0.93 10.60
CA ASN A 358 -29.25 -1.86 9.53
C ASN A 358 -29.51 -1.12 8.20
N LEU A 359 -28.56 -0.26 7.80
CA LEU A 359 -28.63 0.62 6.62
C LEU A 359 -29.65 1.77 6.68
N LYS A 360 -30.50 1.83 7.70
CA LYS A 360 -31.43 2.96 7.88
C LYS A 360 -30.71 4.15 8.48
N VAL A 361 -30.64 5.23 7.72
CA VAL A 361 -30.06 6.51 8.16
C VAL A 361 -31.08 7.32 8.96
N THR A 362 -30.69 7.80 10.15
CA THR A 362 -31.43 8.76 10.96
C THR A 362 -30.55 9.98 11.22
N THR A 363 -31.06 11.16 10.86
CA THR A 363 -30.33 12.42 11.08
C THR A 363 -30.46 12.85 12.54
N LEU A 364 -29.35 12.88 13.27
CA LEU A 364 -29.29 13.40 14.64
C LEU A 364 -28.96 14.90 14.64
N ARG A 365 -28.11 15.31 13.69
CA ARG A 365 -27.80 16.68 13.36
C ARG A 365 -27.62 16.80 11.85
N GLY A 366 -28.48 17.59 11.20
CA GLY A 366 -28.36 17.86 9.77
C GLY A 366 -27.17 18.76 9.45
N TRP A 367 -26.85 18.85 8.16
CA TRP A 367 -25.78 19.70 7.63
C TRP A 367 -25.89 21.15 8.15
N THR A 368 -24.92 21.53 8.97
CA THR A 368 -24.88 22.82 9.66
C THR A 368 -23.55 23.51 9.40
N ILE A 369 -23.58 24.77 8.96
CA ILE A 369 -22.36 25.57 8.78
C ILE A 369 -21.78 25.94 10.15
N HIS A 370 -20.46 25.84 10.32
CA HIS A 370 -19.78 26.29 11.53
C HIS A 370 -18.47 27.02 11.22
N THR A 371 -18.18 28.10 11.95
CA THR A 371 -17.00 28.92 11.69
C THR A 371 -15.68 28.28 12.13
N SER A 372 -15.73 27.30 13.03
CA SER A 372 -14.54 26.57 13.44
C SER A 372 -14.00 25.63 12.37
N LEU A 373 -14.80 25.28 11.37
CA LEU A 373 -14.35 24.43 10.27
C LEU A 373 -13.57 25.28 9.27
N ASN A 374 -12.32 24.88 9.03
CA ASN A 374 -11.45 25.48 8.05
C ASN A 374 -11.66 24.81 6.69
N ARG A 375 -11.54 25.60 5.63
CA ARG A 375 -11.65 25.12 4.26
C ARG A 375 -10.24 24.97 3.69
N ASP A 376 -10.02 23.90 2.92
CA ASP A 376 -8.75 23.64 2.21
C ASP A 376 -7.54 23.70 3.18
N GLN A 377 -7.77 23.26 4.42
CA GLN A 377 -6.84 23.27 5.54
C GLN A 377 -7.16 22.09 6.46
N THR A 378 -6.15 21.65 7.20
CA THR A 378 -6.31 20.64 8.24
C THR A 378 -7.36 21.08 9.28
N ASN A 379 -8.27 20.16 9.59
CA ASN A 379 -9.21 20.26 10.68
C ASN A 379 -8.93 19.15 11.69
N ARG A 380 -8.76 19.50 12.96
CA ARG A 380 -8.74 18.54 14.05
C ARG A 380 -10.17 18.22 14.47
N LEU A 381 -10.60 16.99 14.26
CA LEU A 381 -11.91 16.49 14.66
C LEU A 381 -11.79 15.77 16.00
N SER A 382 -12.73 16.00 16.92
CA SER A 382 -12.75 15.29 18.19
C SER A 382 -14.14 14.86 18.62
N ILE A 383 -14.21 13.71 19.29
CA ILE A 383 -15.45 13.11 19.81
C ILE A 383 -15.22 12.73 21.28
N GLU A 384 -16.05 13.27 22.17
CA GLU A 384 -16.20 12.79 23.55
C GLU A 384 -17.51 12.00 23.63
N ALA A 385 -17.43 10.69 23.83
CA ALA A 385 -18.59 9.82 23.99
C ALA A 385 -18.60 9.22 25.40
N VAL A 386 -19.63 9.51 26.18
CA VAL A 386 -19.83 9.00 27.55
C VAL A 386 -21.29 8.58 27.73
N GLY A 387 -21.52 7.29 27.85
CA GLY A 387 -22.84 6.66 27.84
C GLY A 387 -23.61 7.06 26.58
N SER A 388 -24.76 7.74 26.76
CA SER A 388 -25.58 8.25 25.66
C SER A 388 -25.20 9.65 25.20
N ARG A 389 -24.32 10.36 25.92
CA ARG A 389 -23.96 11.74 25.62
C ARG A 389 -22.73 11.75 24.72
N MET A 390 -22.84 12.43 23.59
CA MET A 390 -21.76 12.59 22.61
C MET A 390 -21.56 14.07 22.31
N ARG A 391 -20.32 14.54 22.38
CA ARG A 391 -19.95 15.91 22.00
C ARG A 391 -18.94 15.87 20.86
N PHE A 392 -19.16 16.74 19.89
CA PHE A 392 -18.39 16.81 18.66
C PHE A 392 -17.71 18.16 18.59
N TYR A 393 -16.44 18.15 18.23
CA TYR A 393 -15.60 19.33 18.15
C TYR A 393 -14.90 19.36 16.80
N ALA A 394 -14.67 20.57 16.29
CA ALA A 394 -13.71 20.81 15.22
C ALA A 394 -12.85 22.00 15.58
N ASN A 395 -11.54 21.82 15.49
CA ASN A 395 -10.54 22.81 15.92
C ASN A 395 -10.86 23.31 17.33
N ASP A 396 -11.17 22.34 18.21
CA ASP A 396 -11.37 22.47 19.66
C ASP A 396 -12.57 23.33 20.09
N GLN A 397 -13.38 23.75 19.12
CA GLN A 397 -14.66 24.39 19.35
C GLN A 397 -15.78 23.35 19.30
N LEU A 398 -16.65 23.38 20.30
CA LEU A 398 -17.83 22.52 20.36
C LEU A 398 -18.76 22.86 19.19
N LEU A 399 -19.01 21.88 18.33
CA LEU A 399 -19.97 21.96 17.24
C LEU A 399 -21.39 21.67 17.74
N THR A 400 -21.55 20.53 18.44
CA THR A 400 -22.84 20.09 18.96
C THR A 400 -22.68 19.07 20.07
N GLU A 401 -23.74 18.93 20.87
CA GLU A 401 -23.95 17.83 21.80
C GLU A 401 -25.20 17.04 21.37
N ILE A 402 -25.11 15.72 21.40
CA ILE A 402 -26.20 14.79 21.06
C ILE A 402 -26.39 13.81 22.22
N ARG A 403 -27.64 13.40 22.46
CA ARG A 403 -27.99 12.31 23.37
C ARG A 403 -28.66 11.19 22.59
N ASP A 404 -27.97 10.08 22.44
CA ASP A 404 -28.47 8.89 21.75
C ASP A 404 -27.77 7.65 22.33
N SER A 405 -28.55 6.61 22.66
CA SER A 405 -28.05 5.36 23.25
C SER A 405 -28.27 4.16 22.35
N THR A 406 -28.58 4.40 21.07
CA THR A 406 -28.98 3.34 20.14
C THR A 406 -27.83 2.37 19.85
N ILE A 407 -26.61 2.89 19.71
CA ILE A 407 -25.42 2.09 19.46
C ILE A 407 -24.44 2.34 20.61
N PRO A 408 -24.33 1.43 21.59
CA PRO A 408 -23.62 1.69 22.82
C PRO A 408 -22.09 1.60 22.68
N SER A 409 -21.60 0.78 21.76
CA SER A 409 -20.17 0.51 21.60
C SER A 409 -19.82 0.05 20.20
N GLY A 410 -18.55 0.18 19.83
CA GLY A 410 -18.03 -0.32 18.56
C GLY A 410 -16.65 0.22 18.22
N ARG A 411 -16.24 0.04 16.97
CA ARG A 411 -14.96 0.55 16.46
C ARG A 411 -15.03 2.03 16.08
N VAL A 412 -13.88 2.68 16.05
CA VAL A 412 -13.70 4.06 15.56
C VAL A 412 -12.86 4.02 14.27
N CYS A 413 -13.38 4.60 13.20
CA CYS A 413 -12.98 4.38 11.82
C CYS A 413 -12.93 5.73 11.08
N LEU A 414 -12.13 5.79 10.02
CA LEU A 414 -12.07 6.94 9.11
C LEU A 414 -13.11 6.81 8.02
N LEU A 415 -13.52 7.93 7.46
CA LEU A 415 -14.65 8.03 6.55
C LEU A 415 -14.36 9.01 5.42
N VAL A 416 -14.69 8.60 4.20
CA VAL A 416 -14.81 9.49 3.04
C VAL A 416 -16.09 9.14 2.29
N GLY A 417 -16.78 10.15 1.77
CA GLY A 417 -17.99 9.97 0.98
C GLY A 417 -18.22 11.07 -0.02
N ILE A 418 -18.80 10.71 -1.16
CA ILE A 418 -19.08 11.61 -2.27
C ILE A 418 -20.55 11.43 -2.66
N ALA A 419 -21.31 12.52 -2.60
CA ALA A 419 -22.75 12.48 -2.83
C ALA A 419 -23.13 12.41 -4.31
N ASN A 420 -22.29 12.93 -5.21
CA ASN A 420 -22.61 13.06 -6.63
C ASN A 420 -21.71 12.15 -7.48
N ALA A 421 -22.32 11.45 -8.43
CA ALA A 421 -21.58 10.68 -9.43
C ALA A 421 -20.67 11.60 -10.28
N GLY A 422 -19.47 11.12 -10.58
CA GLY A 422 -18.45 11.84 -11.35
C GLY A 422 -17.61 12.83 -10.54
N GLU A 423 -17.93 13.04 -9.26
CA GLU A 423 -17.09 13.83 -8.36
C GLU A 423 -15.98 12.97 -7.73
N SER A 424 -14.89 13.64 -7.36
CA SER A 424 -13.77 13.03 -6.67
C SER A 424 -13.29 13.88 -5.50
N ALA A 425 -12.56 13.25 -4.58
CA ALA A 425 -11.87 13.91 -3.49
C ALA A 425 -10.57 13.17 -3.15
N THR A 426 -9.59 13.93 -2.66
CA THR A 426 -8.43 13.37 -1.95
C THR A 426 -8.44 13.93 -0.55
N VAL A 427 -8.47 13.04 0.43
CA VAL A 427 -8.50 13.37 1.85
C VAL A 427 -7.31 12.73 2.53
N GLU A 428 -6.62 13.49 3.36
CA GLU A 428 -5.52 13.01 4.20
C GLU A 428 -5.98 13.01 5.65
N PHE A 429 -5.61 11.95 6.37
CA PHE A 429 -5.78 11.85 7.81
C PHE A 429 -4.44 11.69 8.50
N ASP A 430 -4.31 12.30 9.66
CA ASP A 430 -3.12 12.20 10.51
C ASP A 430 -3.51 12.18 12.00
N ASN A 431 -2.58 11.82 12.88
CA ASN A 431 -2.69 11.97 14.33
C ASN A 431 -3.96 11.33 14.91
N TYR A 432 -4.24 10.08 14.54
CA TYR A 432 -5.34 9.29 15.10
C TYR A 432 -5.02 8.92 16.54
N GLN A 433 -5.85 9.37 17.49
CA GLN A 433 -5.70 9.04 18.91
C GLN A 433 -7.03 8.63 19.52
N LEU A 434 -7.04 7.47 20.15
CA LEU A 434 -8.20 6.92 20.86
C LEU A 434 -7.83 6.66 22.31
N HIS A 435 -8.56 7.29 23.21
CA HIS A 435 -8.51 7.09 24.65
C HIS A 435 -9.81 6.44 25.11
N ALA A 436 -9.73 5.39 25.91
CA ALA A 436 -10.89 4.68 26.46
C ALA A 436 -10.50 4.04 27.80
N PRO A 437 -11.45 3.64 28.67
CA PRO A 437 -11.16 2.98 29.95
C PRO A 437 -10.23 1.76 29.83
#